data_AF-A0A4R9PXV9-F1
#
_entry.id   AF-A0A4R9PXV9-F1
#
_cell.length_a   1.000
_cell.length_b   1.000
_cell.length_c   1.000
_cell.angle_alpha   90.00
_cell.angle_beta   90.00
_cell.angle_gamma   90.00
#
_symmetry.space_group_name_H-M   'P 1'
#
loop_
_entity.id
_entity.type
_entity.pdbx_description
1 polymer ?
#
loop_
_entity_poly.entity_id
_entity_poly.type
_entity_poly.pdbx_seq_one_letter_code
_entity_poly.pdbx_strand_id
1 'polypeptide(L)'
;IAALKILQTGDIDESHLMGSWAGAMGQTQFIPTSYQRYAVDMDGNGRRDIWNSIPAALATSANLLKKNGWQAGKTWGYEVTVPAGKLPGGSKKLAQ
;
A
#
# COMPACT_ATOMS: atom_id res chain seq x y z
N ILE A 1 1.64 -14.11 14.48
CA ILE A 1 3.01 -13.67 14.90
C ILE A 1 3.32 -12.25 14.44
N ALA A 2 3.20 -11.88 13.16
CA ALA A 2 3.64 -10.57 12.69
C ALA A 2 2.98 -9.38 13.42
N ALA A 3 1.70 -9.44 13.77
CA ALA A 3 1.02 -8.43 14.57
C ALA A 3 1.64 -8.26 15.99
N LEU A 4 1.96 -9.36 16.66
CA LEU A 4 2.61 -9.32 17.99
C LEU A 4 3.98 -8.64 17.94
N LYS A 5 4.72 -8.79 16.83
CA LYS A 5 5.99 -8.10 16.64
C LYS A 5 5.81 -6.59 16.50
N ILE A 6 4.68 -6.10 15.99
CA ILE A 6 4.38 -4.66 15.88
C ILE A 6 4.16 -4.07 17.27
N LEU A 7 3.42 -4.78 18.12
CA LEU A 7 3.25 -4.39 19.53
C LEU A 7 4.60 -4.39 20.27
N GLN A 8 5.42 -5.42 20.03
CA GLN A 8 6.76 -5.53 20.63
C GLN A 8 7.69 -4.38 20.21
N THR A 9 7.59 -3.88 18.98
CA THR A 9 8.39 -2.73 18.52
C THR A 9 7.86 -1.39 19.04
N GLY A 10 6.68 -1.35 19.66
CA GLY A 10 6.10 -0.14 20.23
C GLY A 10 5.58 0.85 19.19
N ASP A 11 5.31 0.39 17.96
CA ASP A 11 4.74 1.24 16.91
C ASP A 11 3.30 1.68 17.25
N ILE A 12 2.57 0.85 17.99
CA ILE A 12 1.21 1.08 18.51
C ILE A 12 1.00 0.20 19.75
N ASP A 13 0.10 0.59 20.65
CA ASP A 13 -0.32 -0.26 21.77
C ASP A 13 -1.50 -1.18 21.40
N GLU A 14 -1.75 -2.17 22.26
CA GLU A 14 -2.76 -3.22 22.02
C GLU A 14 -4.17 -2.65 21.81
N SER A 15 -4.55 -1.63 22.57
CA SER A 15 -5.91 -1.07 22.50
C SER A 15 -6.18 -0.31 21.21
N HIS A 16 -5.13 0.18 20.56
CA HIS A 16 -5.21 0.89 19.29
C HIS A 16 -4.82 0.04 18.07
N LEU A 17 -4.43 -1.22 18.25
CA LEU A 17 -4.12 -2.15 17.15
C LEU A 17 -5.41 -2.63 16.44
N MET A 18 -6.06 -1.71 15.75
CA MET A 18 -7.35 -1.92 15.09
C MET A 18 -7.22 -2.25 13.60
N GLY A 19 -8.19 -3.00 13.09
CA GLY A 19 -8.24 -3.43 11.70
C GLY A 19 -9.57 -4.07 11.33
N SER A 20 -9.69 -4.47 10.07
CA SER A 20 -10.84 -5.24 9.60
C SER A 20 -10.85 -6.66 10.17
N TRP A 21 -11.97 -7.36 9.96
CA TRP A 21 -12.17 -8.74 10.42
C TRP A 21 -11.08 -9.72 9.96
N ALA A 22 -10.49 -9.46 8.78
CA ALA A 22 -9.44 -10.30 8.19
C ALA A 22 -8.02 -9.87 8.61
N GLY A 23 -7.88 -8.88 9.49
CA GLY A 23 -6.59 -8.41 10.00
C GLY A 23 -5.87 -7.39 9.13
N ALA A 24 -6.57 -6.70 8.22
CA ALA A 24 -6.02 -5.54 7.53
C ALA A 24 -6.10 -4.31 8.45
N MET A 25 -4.98 -3.65 8.71
CA MET A 25 -4.82 -2.75 9.86
C MET A 25 -4.79 -1.28 9.46
N GLY A 26 -5.27 -0.41 10.36
CA GLY A 26 -5.12 1.03 10.28
C GLY A 26 -5.70 1.68 9.01
N GLN A 27 -5.22 2.87 8.69
CA GLN A 27 -5.67 3.65 7.55
C GLN A 27 -5.31 3.00 6.20
N THR A 28 -4.20 2.26 6.16
CA THR A 28 -3.68 1.65 4.92
C THR A 28 -4.31 0.29 4.60
N GLN A 29 -4.99 -0.33 5.57
CA GLN A 29 -5.52 -1.70 5.47
C GLN A 29 -4.44 -2.71 5.08
N PHE A 30 -3.21 -2.54 5.58
CA PHE A 30 -2.15 -3.52 5.36
C PHE A 30 -2.30 -4.70 6.32
N ILE A 31 -2.11 -5.92 5.81
CA ILE A 31 -1.90 -7.08 6.69
C ILE A 31 -0.56 -6.94 7.43
N PRO A 32 -0.36 -7.61 8.58
CA PRO A 32 0.82 -7.41 9.42
C PRO A 32 2.17 -7.64 8.75
N THR A 33 2.26 -8.59 7.81
CA THR A 33 3.50 -8.85 7.06
C THR A 33 3.80 -7.75 6.03
N SER A 34 2.76 -7.20 5.38
CA SER A 34 2.91 -6.03 4.51
C SER A 34 3.36 -4.80 5.31
N TYR A 35 2.76 -4.58 6.48
CA TYR A 35 3.22 -3.53 7.40
C TYR A 35 4.72 -3.67 7.69
N GLN A 36 5.20 -4.85 8.10
CA GLN A 36 6.62 -5.05 8.39
C GLN A 36 7.55 -4.76 7.20
N ARG A 37 7.08 -4.97 5.96
CA ARG A 37 7.88 -4.78 4.74
C ARG A 37 7.90 -3.33 4.25
N TYR A 38 6.81 -2.59 4.49
CA TYR A 38 6.54 -1.32 3.82
C TYR A 38 6.36 -0.14 4.78
N ALA A 39 6.13 -0.35 6.08
CA ALA A 39 5.87 0.71 7.03
C ALA A 39 7.06 1.69 7.14
N VAL A 40 6.75 2.99 7.15
CA VAL A 40 7.71 4.09 7.19
C VAL A 40 7.39 4.98 8.38
N ASP A 41 8.42 5.33 9.14
CA ASP A 41 8.37 6.40 10.13
C ASP A 41 8.68 7.68 9.38
N MET A 42 7.65 8.49 9.17
CA MET A 42 7.73 9.67 8.30
C MET A 42 8.17 10.92 9.06
N ASP A 43 7.82 11.02 10.35
CA ASP A 43 8.13 12.18 11.19
C ASP A 43 9.36 11.97 12.08
N GLY A 44 9.94 10.75 12.09
CA GLY A 44 11.18 10.44 12.78
C GLY A 44 11.02 10.23 14.29
N ASN A 45 9.79 10.01 14.75
CA ASN A 45 9.49 9.85 16.18
C ASN A 45 9.77 8.42 16.71
N GLY A 46 10.24 7.52 15.85
CA GLY A 46 10.56 6.13 16.15
C GLY A 46 9.39 5.16 15.98
N ARG A 47 8.21 5.63 15.53
CA ARG A 47 7.01 4.82 15.35
C ARG A 47 6.48 4.91 13.92
N ARG A 48 6.11 3.76 13.36
CA ARG A 48 5.50 3.68 12.03
C ARG A 48 3.96 3.60 12.16
N ASP A 49 3.38 4.56 12.88
CA ASP A 49 1.97 4.54 13.30
C ASP A 49 1.00 4.79 12.12
N ILE A 50 0.56 3.71 11.44
CA ILE A 50 -0.44 3.78 10.36
C ILE A 50 -1.90 3.92 10.86
N TRP A 51 -2.11 4.00 12.17
CA TRP A 51 -3.43 4.15 12.77
C TRP A 51 -3.74 5.63 12.99
N ASN A 52 -2.83 6.37 13.63
CA ASN A 52 -3.08 7.75 14.04
C ASN A 52 -2.26 8.79 13.26
N SER A 53 -1.14 8.42 12.64
CA SER A 53 -0.31 9.35 11.88
C SER A 53 -0.65 9.31 10.38
N ILE A 54 -1.33 10.36 9.89
CA ILE A 54 -1.59 10.55 8.46
C ILE A 54 -0.28 10.57 7.65
N PRO A 55 0.78 11.29 8.07
CA PRO A 55 2.07 11.23 7.38
C PRO A 55 2.64 9.81 7.25
N ALA A 56 2.61 9.02 8.33
CA ALA A 56 3.11 7.64 8.30
C ALA A 56 2.26 6.73 7.41
N ALA A 57 0.93 6.87 7.43
CA ALA A 57 0.02 6.11 6.58
C ALA A 57 0.24 6.40 5.09
N LEU A 58 0.35 7.68 4.71
CA LEU A 58 0.63 8.08 3.32
C LEU A 58 2.02 7.64 2.87
N ALA A 59 3.06 7.85 3.69
CA ALA A 59 4.42 7.44 3.38
C ALA A 59 4.55 5.91 3.22
N THR A 60 3.89 5.15 4.09
CA THR A 60 3.83 3.68 4.01
C THR A 60 3.15 3.21 2.72
N SER A 61 2.05 3.85 2.33
CA SER A 61 1.33 3.55 1.09
C SER A 61 2.18 3.86 -0.15
N ALA A 62 2.85 5.03 -0.15
CA ALA A 62 3.77 5.42 -1.20
C ALA A 62 4.99 4.47 -1.30
N ASN A 63 5.50 3.98 -0.17
CA ASN A 63 6.60 3.01 -0.13
C ASN A 63 6.19 1.66 -0.74
N LEU A 64 4.96 1.20 -0.49
CA LEU A 64 4.42 0.01 -1.16
C LEU A 64 4.38 0.19 -2.68
N LEU A 65 3.82 1.31 -3.15
CA LEU A 65 3.75 1.60 -4.59
C LEU A 65 5.14 1.64 -5.21
N LYS A 66 6.08 2.39 -4.60
CA LYS A 66 7.46 2.52 -5.08
C LYS A 66 8.17 1.16 -5.13
N LYS A 67 8.08 0.34 -4.08
CA LYS A 67 8.72 -0.98 -4.05
C LYS A 67 8.07 -1.98 -5.01
N ASN A 68 6.82 -1.75 -5.43
CA ASN A 68 6.11 -2.60 -6.37
C ASN A 68 6.11 -2.04 -7.81
N GLY A 69 7.07 -1.17 -8.14
CA GLY A 69 7.34 -0.76 -9.52
C GLY A 69 6.50 0.41 -10.03
N TRP A 70 5.85 1.17 -9.14
CA TRP A 70 5.20 2.42 -9.52
C TRP A 70 6.19 3.37 -10.19
N GLN A 71 5.78 3.94 -11.32
CA GLN A 71 6.57 4.88 -12.11
C GLN A 71 5.87 6.24 -12.10
N ALA A 72 6.44 7.20 -11.36
CA ALA A 72 5.91 8.55 -11.31
C ALA A 72 5.84 9.17 -12.72
N GLY A 73 4.75 9.87 -13.01
CA GLY A 73 4.49 10.48 -14.32
C GLY A 73 3.93 9.51 -15.38
N LYS A 74 3.84 8.20 -15.11
CA LYS A 74 3.11 7.26 -15.98
C LYS A 74 1.67 7.10 -15.51
N THR A 75 0.73 6.95 -16.45
CA THR A 75 -0.63 6.54 -16.09
C THR A 75 -0.67 5.08 -15.64
N TRP A 76 -1.73 4.69 -14.92
CA TRP A 76 -2.05 3.30 -14.63
C TRP A 76 -2.71 2.58 -15.81
N GLY A 77 -3.40 3.33 -16.67
CA GLY A 77 -4.15 2.83 -17.81
C GLY A 77 -4.86 3.95 -18.55
N TYR A 78 -5.53 3.60 -19.65
CA TYR A 78 -6.36 4.52 -20.44
C TYR A 78 -7.63 3.80 -20.87
N GLU A 79 -8.71 4.56 -21.03
CA GLU A 79 -9.90 4.07 -21.71
C GLU A 79 -9.61 3.85 -23.19
N VAL A 80 -10.15 2.78 -23.78
CA VAL A 80 -9.96 2.44 -25.20
C VAL A 80 -11.28 1.99 -25.82
N THR A 81 -11.49 2.34 -27.09
CA THR A 81 -12.57 1.76 -27.88
C THR A 81 -12.09 0.48 -28.54
N VAL A 82 -12.81 -0.61 -28.32
CA VAL A 82 -12.51 -1.89 -28.94
C VAL A 82 -13.05 -1.89 -30.37
N PRO A 83 -12.23 -2.19 -31.40
CA PRO A 83 -12.70 -2.25 -32.78
C PRO A 83 -13.68 -3.41 -32.97
N ALA A 84 -14.63 -3.24 -33.90
CA ALA A 84 -15.59 -4.28 -34.23
C ALA A 84 -14.91 -5.56 -34.77
N GLY A 85 -15.43 -6.73 -34.37
CA GLY A 85 -14.92 -8.04 -34.80
C GLY A 85 -14.04 -8.74 -33.75
N LYS A 86 -13.49 -9.90 -34.11
CA LYS A 86 -12.65 -10.70 -33.21
C LYS A 86 -11.29 -10.01 -33.04
N LEU A 87 -10.93 -9.68 -31.80
CA LEU A 87 -9.60 -9.15 -31.50
C LEU A 87 -8.54 -10.22 -31.83
N PRO A 88 -7.46 -9.86 -32.55
CA PRO A 88 -6.30 -10.73 -32.62
C PRO A 88 -5.70 -10.84 -31.22
N GLY A 89 -5.27 -12.04 -30.82
CA GLY A 89 -4.54 -12.23 -29.57
C GLY A 89 -3.23 -11.43 -29.58
N GLY A 90 -2.86 -10.82 -28.46
CA GLY A 90 -1.60 -10.09 -28.29
C GLY A 90 -1.79 -8.66 -27.81
N SER A 91 -0.70 -7.88 -27.83
CA SER A 91 -0.66 -6.51 -27.34
C SER A 91 -0.48 -5.53 -28.50
N LYS A 92 -1.29 -4.47 -28.55
CA LYS A 92 -1.06 -3.31 -29.42
C LYS A 92 -0.54 -2.14 -28.59
N LYS A 93 0.44 -1.41 -29.12
CA LYS A 93 0.86 -0.14 -28.52
C LYS A 93 -0.23 0.89 -28.76
N LEU A 94 -0.48 1.74 -27.77
CA LEU A 94 -1.27 2.95 -27.98
C LEU A 94 -0.57 3.78 -29.06
N ALA A 95 -1.32 4.16 -30.09
CA ALA A 95 -0.86 5.18 -31.01
C ALA A 95 -0.67 6.47 -30.20
N GLN A 96 0.50 7.08 -30.28
CA GLN A 96 0.77 8.38 -29.66
C GLN A 96 0.06 9.48 -30.44
#